data_AF-M6WSL1-F1
#
_entry.id   AF-M6WSL1-F1
#
_cell.length_a   1.000
_cell.length_b   1.000
_cell.length_c   1.000
_cell.angle_alpha   90.00
_cell.angle_beta   90.00
_cell.angle_gamma   90.00
#
_symmetry.space_group_name_H-M   'P 1'
#
loop_
_entity.id
_entity.type
_entity.pdbx_description
1 polymer ?
#
loop_
_entity_poly.entity_id
_entity_poly.type
_entity_poly.pdbx_seq_one_letter_code
_entity_poly.pdbx_strand_id
1 'polypeptide(L)'
;MNTLQELKERIRFRNTNFQRNYESRYYWFSEESPPFCIIEVNQYDPYHDITLYLEVDLTTMKIVKSGVEEKRVPYETCPAAIKTYDYLVGEDMSYVKLMNRFPTDKTLGCLHINELIQNAAMNFHSAYAFYLKERNFPARLDEYKMYEGNLPAQERREIGRHWWMKDRGVRNSCYSFSGRHEKPELKDQVKHLDSITTMMVKEFKKSKKDDS
;
A
#
# COMPACT_ATOMS: atom_id res chain seq x y z
N MET A 1 31.02 0.62 21.06
CA MET A 1 29.59 0.91 20.87
C MET A 1 29.29 0.76 19.38
N ASN A 2 28.17 0.17 18.95
CA ASN A 2 27.90 0.15 17.50
C ASN A 2 27.43 1.55 17.05
N THR A 3 27.70 1.91 15.79
CA THR A 3 27.39 3.25 15.24
C THR A 3 25.91 3.64 15.42
N LEU A 4 24.99 2.68 15.38
CA LEU A 4 23.56 2.93 15.62
C LEU A 4 23.29 3.42 17.04
N GLN A 5 23.94 2.81 18.04
CA GLN A 5 23.75 3.18 19.44
C GLN A 5 24.31 4.59 19.71
N GLU A 6 25.45 4.93 19.11
CA GLU A 6 26.03 6.28 19.20
C GLU A 6 25.10 7.34 18.60
N LEU A 7 24.48 7.05 17.44
CA LEU A 7 23.51 7.95 16.83
C LEU A 7 22.27 8.15 17.71
N LYS A 8 21.73 7.07 18.30
CA LYS A 8 20.59 7.14 19.23
C LYS A 8 20.89 8.00 20.45
N GLU A 9 22.08 7.87 21.02
CA GLU A 9 22.47 8.67 22.19
C GLU A 9 22.62 10.14 21.88
N ARG A 10 23.18 10.49 20.72
CA ARG A 10 23.34 11.89 20.28
C ARG A 10 22.01 12.64 20.17
N ILE A 11 20.93 11.96 19.83
CA ILE A 11 19.60 12.57 19.62
C ILE A 11 18.65 12.39 20.82
N ARG A 12 18.98 11.53 21.80
CA ARG A 12 18.07 11.08 22.87
C ARG A 12 17.36 12.20 23.63
N PHE A 13 18.03 13.34 23.82
CA PHE A 13 17.52 14.49 24.57
C PHE A 13 17.38 15.75 23.71
N ARG A 14 17.36 15.59 22.38
CA ARG A 14 17.18 16.70 21.44
C ARG A 14 15.72 16.76 21.01
N ASN A 15 15.10 17.92 21.17
CA ASN A 15 13.81 18.20 20.54
C ASN A 15 14.03 18.56 19.07
N THR A 16 13.19 18.01 18.20
CA THR A 16 13.10 18.49 16.83
C THR A 16 12.05 19.59 16.74
N ASN A 17 12.39 20.70 16.08
CA ASN A 17 11.44 21.78 15.81
C ASN A 17 10.54 21.47 14.59
N PHE A 18 10.86 20.39 13.86
CA PHE A 18 10.11 19.95 12.70
C PHE A 18 9.97 18.42 12.70
N GLN A 19 8.74 17.95 12.59
CA GLN A 19 8.41 16.54 12.40
C GLN A 19 7.32 16.46 11.35
N ARG A 20 7.52 15.62 10.34
CA ARG A 20 6.50 15.31 9.34
C ARG A 20 6.17 13.83 9.42
N ASN A 21 4.90 13.52 9.61
CA ASN A 21 4.39 12.16 9.64
C ASN A 21 3.53 11.90 8.41
N TYR A 22 3.72 10.74 7.79
CA TYR A 22 2.86 10.24 6.72
C TYR A 22 2.12 9.02 7.21
N GLU A 23 0.82 8.94 6.91
CA GLU A 23 0.00 7.77 7.20
C GLU A 23 -0.81 7.41 5.96
N SER A 24 -0.95 6.11 5.66
CA SER A 24 -1.78 5.61 4.57
C SER A 24 -2.70 4.53 5.09
N ARG A 25 -4.01 4.68 4.85
CA ARG A 25 -5.04 3.71 5.17
C ARG A 25 -5.77 3.30 3.90
N TYR A 26 -6.13 2.02 3.84
CA TYR A 26 -6.75 1.40 2.67
C TYR A 26 -8.03 0.71 3.12
N TYR A 27 -9.16 1.19 2.63
CA TYR A 27 -10.49 0.66 2.93
C TYR A 27 -11.00 -0.08 1.70
N TRP A 28 -11.37 -1.35 1.85
CA TRP A 28 -11.70 -2.24 0.74
C TRP A 28 -13.21 -2.53 0.72
N PHE A 29 -13.84 -2.28 -0.42
CA PHE A 29 -15.28 -2.44 -0.66
C PHE A 29 -15.46 -3.43 -1.80
N SER A 30 -15.35 -4.71 -1.45
CA SER A 30 -15.24 -5.84 -2.38
C SER A 30 -16.58 -6.38 -2.88
N GLU A 31 -17.59 -6.07 -2.09
CA GLU A 31 -18.98 -6.49 -2.20
C GLU A 31 -19.77 -5.52 -3.07
N GLU A 32 -19.20 -4.35 -3.36
CA GLU A 32 -19.78 -3.36 -4.25
C GLU A 32 -19.51 -3.70 -5.72
N SER A 33 -20.30 -3.11 -6.62
CA SER A 33 -20.25 -3.36 -8.06
C SER A 33 -20.16 -2.03 -8.83
N PRO A 34 -18.99 -1.64 -9.36
CA PRO A 34 -17.72 -2.37 -9.31
C PRO A 34 -17.07 -2.34 -7.90
N PRO A 35 -16.25 -3.33 -7.54
CA PRO A 35 -15.50 -3.30 -6.29
C PRO A 35 -14.46 -2.17 -6.30
N PHE A 36 -14.29 -1.48 -5.18
CA PHE A 36 -13.33 -0.37 -5.08
C PHE A 36 -12.52 -0.37 -3.77
N CYS A 37 -11.49 0.47 -3.77
CA CYS A 37 -10.69 0.79 -2.60
C CYS A 37 -10.70 2.31 -2.38
N ILE A 38 -10.97 2.76 -1.16
CA ILE A 38 -10.72 4.14 -0.75
C ILE A 38 -9.36 4.18 -0.05
N ILE A 39 -8.49 5.05 -0.54
CA ILE A 39 -7.18 5.32 0.03
C ILE A 39 -7.24 6.68 0.71
N GLU A 40 -6.91 6.71 1.99
CA GLU A 40 -6.72 7.91 2.78
C GLU A 40 -5.23 8.06 3.06
N VAL A 41 -4.60 9.14 2.57
CA VAL A 41 -3.20 9.44 2.86
C VAL A 41 -3.10 10.78 3.54
N ASN A 42 -2.52 10.77 4.74
CA ASN A 42 -2.35 11.93 5.57
C ASN A 42 -0.89 12.38 5.59
N GLN A 43 -0.70 13.69 5.63
CA GLN A 43 0.56 14.34 6.00
C GLN A 43 0.28 15.32 7.13
N TYR A 44 1.00 15.14 8.23
CA TYR A 44 0.95 16.02 9.39
C TYR A 44 2.34 16.62 9.65
N ASP A 45 2.45 17.93 9.56
CA ASP A 45 3.65 18.68 9.95
C ASP A 45 3.27 20.00 10.67
N PRO A 46 4.22 20.77 11.22
CA PRO A 46 3.89 21.98 11.98
C PRO A 46 3.08 23.01 11.19
N TYR A 47 3.17 22.99 9.86
CA TYR A 47 2.57 23.97 8.95
C TYR A 47 1.34 23.42 8.22
N HIS A 48 1.35 22.15 7.84
CA HIS A 48 0.33 21.54 7.01
C HIS A 48 -0.24 20.29 7.64
N ASP A 49 -1.56 20.25 7.72
CA ASP A 49 -2.35 19.04 7.97
C ASP A 49 -3.21 18.82 6.73
N ILE A 50 -2.82 17.85 5.90
CA ILE A 50 -3.42 17.60 4.59
C ILE A 50 -3.74 16.12 4.46
N THR A 51 -4.92 15.83 3.93
CA THR A 51 -5.37 14.47 3.63
C THR A 51 -5.75 14.37 2.17
N LEU A 52 -5.19 13.40 1.46
CA LEU A 52 -5.59 13.03 0.10
C LEU A 52 -6.47 11.78 0.18
N TYR A 53 -7.63 11.85 -0.46
CA TYR A 53 -8.54 10.73 -0.65
C TYR A 53 -8.53 10.33 -2.13
N LEU A 54 -8.36 9.03 -2.39
CA LEU A 54 -8.47 8.45 -3.74
C LEU A 54 -9.42 7.26 -3.70
N GLU A 55 -10.37 7.22 -4.63
CA GLU A 55 -11.20 6.05 -4.87
C GLU A 55 -10.65 5.32 -6.09
N VAL A 56 -10.33 4.03 -5.96
CA VAL A 56 -9.76 3.19 -7.01
C VAL A 56 -10.73 2.06 -7.34
N ASP A 57 -11.13 1.96 -8.59
CA ASP A 57 -11.84 0.80 -9.10
C ASP A 57 -10.88 -0.40 -9.19
N LEU A 58 -11.18 -1.48 -8.47
CA LEU A 58 -10.32 -2.66 -8.39
C LEU A 58 -10.37 -3.53 -9.64
N THR A 59 -11.35 -3.32 -10.53
CA THR A 59 -11.47 -4.05 -11.80
C THR A 59 -10.55 -3.46 -12.86
N THR A 60 -10.40 -2.14 -12.85
CA THR A 60 -9.58 -1.41 -13.83
C THR A 60 -8.25 -0.93 -13.26
N MET A 61 -8.10 -0.95 -11.93
CA MET A 61 -6.99 -0.34 -11.17
C MET A 61 -6.85 1.16 -11.42
N LYS A 62 -7.95 1.83 -11.76
CA LYS A 62 -7.93 3.26 -12.08
C LYS A 62 -8.53 4.07 -10.95
N ILE A 63 -7.98 5.26 -10.75
CA ILE A 63 -8.55 6.26 -9.86
C ILE A 63 -9.85 6.75 -10.50
N VAL A 64 -10.96 6.69 -9.77
CA VAL A 64 -12.29 7.12 -10.24
C VAL A 64 -12.77 8.39 -9.53
N LYS A 65 -12.26 8.66 -8.33
CA LYS A 65 -12.48 9.93 -7.62
C LYS A 65 -11.22 10.35 -6.87
N SER A 66 -11.04 11.65 -6.70
CA SER A 66 -10.01 12.22 -5.84
C SER A 66 -10.58 13.38 -5.03
N GLY A 67 -10.01 13.63 -3.86
CA GLY A 67 -10.39 14.74 -2.99
C GLY A 67 -9.28 15.07 -2.02
N VAL A 68 -9.22 16.32 -1.58
CA VAL A 68 -8.22 16.79 -0.60
C VAL A 68 -8.95 17.51 0.53
N GLU A 69 -8.55 17.20 1.77
CA GLU A 69 -9.01 17.88 2.99
C GLU A 69 -7.81 18.60 3.64
N GLU A 70 -8.05 19.81 4.14
CA GLU A 70 -7.02 20.68 4.72
C GLU A 70 -7.52 21.30 6.02
N LYS A 71 -6.65 21.39 7.04
CA LYS A 71 -7.06 21.90 8.36
C LYS A 71 -6.34 23.15 8.85
N ARG A 72 -5.07 23.38 8.46
CA ARG A 72 -4.26 24.49 9.00
C ARG A 72 -4.05 25.66 8.05
N VAL A 73 -3.62 25.38 6.83
CA VAL A 73 -3.32 26.40 5.81
C VAL A 73 -4.22 26.12 4.62
N PRO A 74 -5.18 27.02 4.30
CA PRO A 74 -6.05 26.83 3.15
C PRO A 74 -5.25 26.86 1.84
N TYR A 75 -5.44 25.86 0.97
CA TYR A 75 -4.77 25.76 -0.33
C TYR A 75 -5.08 26.93 -1.25
N GLU A 76 -6.25 27.56 -1.09
CA GLU A 76 -6.60 28.77 -1.84
C GLU A 76 -5.57 29.89 -1.66
N THR A 77 -4.85 29.90 -0.54
CA THR A 77 -3.79 30.87 -0.24
C THR A 77 -2.41 30.42 -0.73
N CYS A 78 -2.26 29.16 -1.15
CA CYS A 78 -1.00 28.61 -1.61
C CYS A 78 -0.81 28.88 -3.12
N PRO A 79 0.23 29.63 -3.52
CA PRO A 79 0.48 29.95 -4.93
C PRO A 79 0.84 28.71 -5.78
N ALA A 80 1.24 27.62 -5.12
CA ALA A 80 1.55 26.34 -5.77
C ALA A 80 0.37 25.35 -5.76
N ALA A 81 -0.75 25.68 -5.11
CA ALA A 81 -1.90 24.78 -5.05
C ALA A 81 -2.57 24.68 -6.43
N ILE A 82 -2.62 23.45 -6.96
CA ILE A 82 -3.52 23.15 -8.07
C ILE A 82 -4.92 22.98 -7.47
N LYS A 83 -5.88 23.76 -7.95
CA LYS A 83 -7.23 23.87 -7.37
C LYS A 83 -8.05 22.58 -7.43
N THR A 84 -7.75 21.66 -8.35
CA THR A 84 -8.44 20.36 -8.46
C THR A 84 -7.47 19.25 -8.88
N TYR A 85 -7.57 18.10 -8.20
CA TYR A 85 -6.77 16.90 -8.50
C TYR A 85 -7.52 15.91 -9.38
N ASP A 86 -8.52 16.41 -10.14
CA ASP A 86 -9.33 15.63 -11.06
C ASP A 86 -8.49 15.03 -12.19
N TYR A 87 -7.31 15.59 -12.46
CA TYR A 87 -6.36 15.03 -13.43
C TYR A 87 -5.86 13.63 -13.03
N LEU A 88 -6.01 13.22 -11.77
CA LEU A 88 -5.73 11.86 -11.32
C LEU A 88 -6.82 10.88 -11.77
N VAL A 89 -8.04 11.35 -12.03
CA VAL A 89 -9.15 10.49 -12.44
C VAL A 89 -8.85 9.88 -13.81
N GLY A 90 -9.01 8.56 -13.90
CA GLY A 90 -8.70 7.74 -15.07
C GLY A 90 -7.26 7.22 -15.11
N GLU A 91 -6.39 7.69 -14.22
CA GLU A 91 -5.00 7.22 -14.12
C GLU A 91 -4.90 5.87 -13.43
N ASP A 92 -3.97 5.03 -13.90
CA ASP A 92 -3.67 3.76 -13.26
C ASP A 92 -3.01 4.00 -11.90
N MET A 93 -3.50 3.32 -10.86
CA MET A 93 -2.89 3.28 -9.52
C MET A 93 -1.61 2.44 -9.54
N SER A 94 -0.59 2.99 -10.20
CA SER A 94 0.74 2.42 -10.33
C SER A 94 1.77 3.49 -10.04
N TYR A 95 2.63 3.23 -9.06
CA TYR A 95 3.72 4.13 -8.68
C TYR A 95 4.50 4.63 -9.90
N VAL A 96 4.95 3.71 -10.76
CA VAL A 96 5.76 4.08 -11.93
C VAL A 96 4.97 4.96 -12.90
N LYS A 97 3.70 4.65 -13.15
CA LYS A 97 2.88 5.43 -14.09
C LYS A 97 2.55 6.82 -13.53
N LEU A 98 2.11 6.88 -12.27
CA LEU A 98 1.77 8.13 -11.60
C LEU A 98 2.99 9.05 -11.46
N MET A 99 4.14 8.52 -11.02
CA MET A 99 5.35 9.32 -10.83
C MET A 99 6.04 9.73 -12.13
N ASN A 100 5.86 8.97 -13.22
CA ASN A 100 6.35 9.38 -14.54
C ASN A 100 5.47 10.45 -15.20
N ARG A 101 4.17 10.45 -14.87
CA ARG A 101 3.20 11.36 -15.46
C ARG A 101 3.02 12.63 -14.66
N PHE A 102 3.25 12.58 -13.34
CA PHE A 102 3.00 13.70 -12.45
C PHE A 102 4.19 13.98 -11.51
N PRO A 103 4.57 15.26 -11.37
CA PRO A 103 4.10 16.41 -12.16
C PRO A 103 4.86 16.51 -13.50
N THR A 104 4.14 16.73 -14.61
CA THR A 104 4.74 16.98 -15.94
C THR A 104 5.70 18.19 -15.90
N ASP A 105 5.46 19.10 -14.95
CA ASP A 105 6.35 20.19 -14.57
C ASP A 105 6.53 20.21 -13.04
N LYS A 106 7.73 19.85 -12.55
CA LYS A 106 8.07 19.85 -11.12
C LYS A 106 8.01 21.23 -10.44
N THR A 107 7.74 22.29 -11.20
CA THR A 107 7.54 23.65 -10.70
C THR A 107 6.07 24.02 -10.49
N LEU A 108 5.12 23.20 -10.96
CA LEU A 108 3.69 23.42 -10.85
C LEU A 108 3.05 22.34 -9.96
N GLY A 109 2.36 22.75 -8.90
CA GLY A 109 1.64 21.86 -7.99
C GLY A 109 2.16 21.85 -6.56
N CYS A 110 1.29 21.44 -5.63
CA CYS A 110 1.62 21.38 -4.22
C CYS A 110 2.55 20.19 -3.96
N LEU A 111 3.77 20.45 -3.46
CA LEU A 111 4.75 19.42 -3.11
C LEU A 111 4.15 18.35 -2.19
N HIS A 112 3.37 18.76 -1.19
CA HIS A 112 2.76 17.85 -0.22
C HIS A 112 1.78 16.88 -0.86
N ILE A 113 1.00 17.32 -1.86
CA ILE A 113 0.11 16.38 -2.57
C ILE A 113 0.90 15.39 -3.40
N ASN A 114 2.01 15.81 -4.02
CA ASN A 114 2.87 14.86 -4.73
C ASN A 114 3.45 13.81 -3.77
N GLU A 115 3.85 14.22 -2.56
CA GLU A 115 4.30 13.30 -1.51
C GLU A 115 3.16 12.35 -1.07
N LEU A 116 1.93 12.84 -0.96
CA LEU A 116 0.76 12.00 -0.64
C LEU A 116 0.43 11.01 -1.76
N ILE A 117 0.43 11.43 -3.03
CA ILE A 117 0.24 10.56 -4.21
C ILE A 117 1.32 9.47 -4.23
N GLN A 118 2.58 9.85 -3.97
CA GLN A 118 3.69 8.92 -3.91
C GLN A 118 3.48 7.86 -2.83
N ASN A 119 3.08 8.27 -1.62
CA ASN A 119 2.79 7.35 -0.52
C ASN A 119 1.61 6.43 -0.83
N ALA A 120 0.52 6.96 -1.42
CA ALA A 120 -0.63 6.17 -1.86
C ALA A 120 -0.19 5.06 -2.81
N ALA A 121 0.52 5.42 -3.88
CA ALA A 121 0.87 4.52 -4.98
C ALA A 121 1.98 3.51 -4.61
N MET A 122 2.96 3.93 -3.79
CA MET A 122 4.06 3.07 -3.36
C MET A 122 3.56 1.91 -2.49
N ASN A 123 2.57 2.17 -1.63
CA ASN A 123 2.06 1.19 -0.67
C ASN A 123 0.85 0.40 -1.18
N PHE A 124 0.15 0.88 -2.23
CA PHE A 124 -1.09 0.27 -2.72
C PHE A 124 -0.96 -1.21 -3.10
N HIS A 125 0.05 -1.60 -3.89
CA HIS A 125 0.23 -3.01 -4.27
C HIS A 125 0.49 -3.92 -3.07
N SER A 126 1.23 -3.43 -2.07
CA SER A 126 1.46 -4.18 -0.83
C SER A 126 0.17 -4.34 -0.04
N ALA A 127 -0.58 -3.25 0.14
CA ALA A 127 -1.85 -3.26 0.86
C ALA A 127 -2.86 -4.19 0.18
N TYR A 128 -2.96 -4.14 -1.16
CA TYR A 128 -3.84 -5.00 -1.93
C TYR A 128 -3.45 -6.47 -1.81
N ALA A 129 -2.15 -6.77 -1.79
CA ALA A 129 -1.67 -8.13 -1.58
C ALA A 129 -2.05 -8.68 -0.19
N PHE A 130 -1.99 -7.87 0.87
CA PHE A 130 -2.46 -8.27 2.21
C PHE A 130 -3.97 -8.50 2.24
N TYR A 131 -4.73 -7.62 1.59
CA TYR A 131 -6.18 -7.78 1.45
C TYR A 131 -6.53 -9.09 0.73
N LEU A 132 -5.83 -9.44 -0.35
CA LEU A 132 -6.01 -10.72 -1.03
C LEU A 132 -5.58 -11.91 -0.17
N LYS A 133 -4.49 -11.80 0.59
CA LYS A 133 -4.06 -12.82 1.56
C LYS A 133 -5.16 -13.08 2.58
N GLU A 134 -5.70 -12.04 3.21
CA GLU A 134 -6.72 -12.19 4.25
C GLU A 134 -7.94 -12.99 3.78
N ARG A 135 -8.36 -12.81 2.51
CA ARG A 135 -9.56 -13.47 1.96
C ARG A 135 -9.34 -14.89 1.48
N ASN A 136 -8.12 -15.21 1.05
CA ASN A 136 -7.86 -16.43 0.27
C ASN A 136 -6.83 -17.36 0.93
N PHE A 137 -5.98 -16.84 1.81
CA PHE A 137 -5.00 -17.66 2.50
C PHE A 137 -5.67 -18.45 3.63
N PRO A 138 -5.40 -19.76 3.77
CA PRO A 138 -6.09 -20.55 4.78
C PRO A 138 -5.84 -20.00 6.19
N ALA A 139 -6.89 -19.60 6.89
CA ALA A 139 -6.79 -18.94 8.19
C ALA A 139 -6.04 -19.80 9.24
N ARG A 140 -6.16 -21.13 9.16
CA ARG A 140 -5.38 -22.09 9.98
C ARG A 140 -3.85 -21.96 9.84
N LEU A 141 -3.38 -21.37 8.75
CA LEU A 141 -1.98 -21.14 8.43
C LEU A 141 -1.58 -19.66 8.60
N ASP A 142 -2.54 -18.77 8.83
CA ASP A 142 -2.33 -17.32 8.88
C ASP A 142 -1.85 -16.88 10.27
N GLU A 143 -0.76 -16.13 10.30
CA GLU A 143 -0.15 -15.59 11.51
C GLU A 143 -0.98 -14.49 12.19
N TYR A 144 -1.91 -13.86 11.47
CA TYR A 144 -2.77 -12.79 11.99
C TYR A 144 -4.10 -13.30 12.54
N LYS A 145 -4.48 -14.56 12.27
CA LYS A 145 -5.74 -15.16 12.74
C LYS A 145 -5.49 -16.04 13.98
N MET A 146 -5.35 -15.37 15.13
CA MET A 146 -4.88 -16.00 16.40
C MET A 146 -5.72 -17.19 16.88
N TYR A 147 -7.01 -17.24 16.58
CA TYR A 147 -7.93 -18.28 17.06
C TYR A 147 -8.21 -19.39 16.04
N GLU A 148 -7.69 -19.28 14.82
CA GLU A 148 -7.96 -20.25 13.76
C GLU A 148 -6.76 -21.18 13.60
N GLY A 149 -6.86 -22.40 14.14
CA GLY A 149 -5.84 -23.45 13.99
C GLY A 149 -4.91 -23.66 15.19
N ASN A 150 -4.17 -24.77 15.16
CA ASN A 150 -3.40 -25.30 16.29
C ASN A 150 -1.89 -25.01 16.22
N LEU A 151 -1.41 -24.39 15.14
CA LEU A 151 0.02 -24.12 14.95
C LEU A 151 0.47 -22.91 15.76
N PRO A 152 1.72 -22.86 16.28
CA PRO A 152 2.30 -21.65 16.85
C PRO A 152 2.39 -20.51 15.83
N ALA A 153 2.28 -19.26 16.29
CA ALA A 153 2.34 -18.07 15.42
C ALA A 153 3.66 -17.98 14.62
N GLN A 154 4.77 -18.46 15.19
CA GLN A 154 6.06 -18.49 14.51
C GLN A 154 6.05 -19.44 13.31
N GLU A 155 5.46 -20.62 13.43
CA GLU A 155 5.34 -21.59 12.34
C GLU A 155 4.41 -21.09 11.24
N ARG A 156 3.27 -20.50 11.62
CA ARG A 156 2.36 -19.83 10.67
C ARG A 156 3.07 -18.74 9.88
N ARG A 157 3.87 -17.91 10.55
CA ARG A 157 4.67 -16.86 9.91
C ARG A 157 5.68 -17.44 8.92
N GLU A 158 6.33 -18.56 9.26
CA GLU A 158 7.23 -19.26 8.34
C GLU A 158 6.47 -19.79 7.12
N ILE A 159 5.29 -20.40 7.30
CA ILE A 159 4.45 -20.88 6.18
C ILE A 159 4.00 -19.71 5.29
N GLY A 160 3.49 -18.63 5.90
CA GLY A 160 3.11 -17.41 5.20
C GLY A 160 4.25 -16.80 4.38
N ARG A 161 5.48 -16.76 4.93
CA ARG A 161 6.68 -16.33 4.19
C ARG A 161 6.94 -17.18 2.94
N HIS A 162 6.83 -18.50 3.04
CA HIS A 162 7.04 -19.38 1.89
C HIS A 162 5.93 -19.23 0.86
N TRP A 163 4.72 -18.92 1.30
CA TRP A 163 3.64 -18.56 0.38
C TRP A 163 3.94 -17.26 -0.37
N TRP A 164 4.43 -16.21 0.31
CA TRP A 164 4.90 -14.98 -0.34
C TRP A 164 6.04 -15.21 -1.34
N MET A 165 6.94 -16.17 -1.08
CA MET A 165 8.04 -16.51 -1.99
C MET A 165 7.59 -17.09 -3.34
N LYS A 166 6.33 -17.53 -3.46
CA LYS A 166 5.77 -18.06 -4.72
C LYS A 166 5.66 -17.00 -5.80
N ASP A 167 5.44 -15.75 -5.41
CA ASP A 167 5.36 -14.63 -6.34
C ASP A 167 6.75 -14.09 -6.66
N ARG A 168 7.11 -14.11 -7.95
CA ARG A 168 8.40 -13.62 -8.43
C ARG A 168 8.66 -12.15 -8.05
N GLY A 169 7.61 -11.32 -8.06
CA GLY A 169 7.70 -9.90 -7.67
C GLY A 169 7.82 -9.66 -6.17
N VAL A 170 7.48 -10.65 -5.34
CA VAL A 170 7.54 -10.56 -3.88
C VAL A 170 8.74 -11.32 -3.33
N ARG A 171 9.28 -12.31 -4.05
CA ARG A 171 10.50 -13.05 -3.69
C ARG A 171 11.68 -12.07 -3.55
N ASN A 172 12.47 -12.22 -2.48
CA ASN A 172 13.56 -11.28 -2.13
C ASN A 172 13.08 -9.90 -1.65
N SER A 173 11.93 -9.83 -0.99
CA SER A 173 11.42 -8.60 -0.36
C SER A 173 11.36 -8.74 1.16
N CYS A 174 10.95 -7.68 1.86
CA CYS A 174 10.68 -7.71 3.30
C CYS A 174 9.63 -8.77 3.69
N TYR A 175 8.72 -9.13 2.77
CA TYR A 175 7.66 -10.12 3.02
C TYR A 175 8.15 -11.57 2.96
N SER A 176 9.14 -11.83 2.11
CA SER A 176 9.61 -13.18 1.79
C SER A 176 11.06 -13.45 2.19
N PHE A 177 11.79 -12.44 2.64
CA PHE A 177 13.26 -12.45 2.75
C PHE A 177 13.95 -12.91 1.46
N SER A 178 15.26 -13.14 1.54
CA SER A 178 15.97 -13.78 0.44
C SER A 178 15.47 -15.20 0.23
N GLY A 179 15.23 -15.57 -1.04
CA GLY A 179 14.84 -16.92 -1.45
C GLY A 179 15.88 -18.01 -1.12
N ARG A 180 17.06 -17.64 -0.60
CA ARG A 180 18.03 -18.58 -0.01
C ARG A 180 17.56 -19.20 1.32
N HIS A 181 16.54 -18.60 1.94
CA HIS A 181 15.92 -19.10 3.17
C HIS A 181 14.69 -19.99 2.89
N GLU A 182 14.40 -20.30 1.62
CA GLU A 182 13.29 -21.18 1.22
C GLU A 182 13.60 -22.63 1.65
N LYS A 183 12.70 -23.21 2.46
CA LYS A 183 12.74 -24.59 2.94
C LYS A 183 11.89 -25.48 2.03
N PRO A 184 12.40 -26.62 1.52
CA PRO A 184 11.68 -27.50 0.61
C PRO A 184 10.32 -27.98 1.15
N GLU A 185 10.26 -28.31 2.44
CA GLU A 185 9.07 -28.86 3.08
C GLU A 185 7.92 -27.84 3.10
N LEU A 186 8.24 -26.59 3.45
CA LEU A 186 7.26 -25.49 3.49
C LEU A 186 6.83 -25.07 2.09
N LYS A 187 7.76 -25.09 1.13
CA LYS A 187 7.45 -24.86 -0.29
C LYS A 187 6.44 -25.88 -0.81
N ASP A 188 6.65 -27.16 -0.50
CA ASP A 188 5.72 -28.22 -0.87
C ASP A 188 4.35 -28.07 -0.18
N GLN A 189 4.33 -27.61 1.06
CA GLN A 189 3.10 -27.35 1.79
C GLN A 189 2.25 -26.25 1.14
N VAL A 190 2.86 -25.18 0.62
CA VAL A 190 2.12 -24.04 0.05
C VAL A 190 1.93 -24.10 -1.46
N LYS A 191 2.52 -25.08 -2.17
CA LYS A 191 2.53 -25.13 -3.64
C LYS A 191 1.14 -25.11 -4.28
N HIS A 192 0.17 -25.75 -3.64
CA HIS A 192 -1.21 -25.92 -4.13
C HIS A 192 -2.09 -24.69 -3.94
N LEU A 193 -1.69 -23.73 -3.09
CA LEU A 193 -2.43 -22.49 -2.89
C LEU A 193 -2.28 -21.58 -4.12
N ASP A 194 -3.12 -20.57 -4.30
CA ASP A 194 -2.84 -19.54 -5.32
C ASP A 194 -1.69 -18.63 -4.85
N SER A 195 -0.97 -18.01 -5.80
CA SER A 195 -0.06 -16.89 -5.51
C SER A 195 -0.84 -15.56 -5.59
N ILE A 196 -0.28 -14.47 -5.06
CA ILE A 196 -0.82 -13.11 -5.17
C ILE A 196 -1.10 -12.74 -6.62
N THR A 197 -0.13 -12.94 -7.50
CA THR A 197 -0.29 -12.63 -8.93
C THR A 197 -1.44 -13.44 -9.53
N THR A 198 -1.55 -14.73 -9.19
CA THR A 198 -2.67 -15.58 -9.64
C THR A 198 -4.01 -15.05 -9.14
N MET A 199 -4.10 -14.66 -7.86
CA MET A 199 -5.33 -14.13 -7.28
C MET A 199 -5.72 -12.79 -7.91
N MET A 200 -4.78 -11.85 -8.08
CA MET A 200 -5.03 -10.59 -8.79
C MET A 200 -5.61 -10.84 -10.18
N VAL A 201 -5.01 -11.77 -10.95
CA VAL A 201 -5.52 -12.13 -12.29
C VAL A 201 -6.91 -12.74 -12.24
N LYS A 202 -7.25 -13.55 -11.23
CA LYS A 202 -8.59 -14.13 -11.07
C LYS A 202 -9.63 -13.03 -10.80
N GLU A 203 -9.32 -12.07 -9.94
CA GLU A 203 -10.21 -10.93 -9.65
C GLU A 203 -10.43 -10.07 -10.91
N PHE A 204 -9.36 -9.77 -11.67
CA PHE A 204 -9.49 -9.05 -12.96
C PHE A 204 -10.29 -9.79 -14.04
N LYS A 205 -10.37 -11.12 -13.97
CA LYS A 205 -11.11 -11.94 -14.94
C LYS A 205 -12.58 -12.14 -14.54
N LYS A 206 -12.90 -12.12 -13.25
CA LYS A 206 -14.29 -12.16 -12.76
C LYS A 206 -15.05 -10.93 -13.22
N SER A 207 -14.47 -9.74 -13.04
CA SER A 207 -15.10 -8.48 -13.45
C SER A 207 -15.48 -8.46 -14.94
N LYS A 208 -14.65 -9.04 -15.82
CA LYS A 208 -14.94 -9.12 -17.26
C LYS A 208 -16.05 -10.09 -17.67
N LYS A 209 -16.44 -11.03 -16.79
CA LYS A 209 -17.51 -12.00 -17.06
C LYS A 209 -18.88 -11.50 -16.60
N ASP A 210 -18.90 -10.59 -15.63
CA ASP A 210 -20.15 -10.01 -15.13
C ASP A 210 -20.65 -8.85 -16.04
N ASP A 211 -19.79 -8.35 -16.93
CA ASP A 211 -20.10 -7.33 -17.96
C ASP A 211 -20.52 -7.93 -19.34
N SER A 212 -20.68 -9.26 -19.46
CA SER A 212 -21.01 -9.97 -20.71
C SER A 212 -22.27 -10.82 -20.59
#